data_AF-A0A851UR96-F1
#
_entry.id   AF-A0A851UR96-F1
#
_cell.length_a   1.000
_cell.length_b   1.000
_cell.length_c   1.000
_cell.angle_alpha   90.00
_cell.angle_beta   90.00
_cell.angle_gamma   90.00
#
_symmetry.space_group_name_H-M   'P 1'
#
loop_
_entity.id
_entity.type
_entity.pdbx_description
1 polymer ?
#
loop_
_entity_poly.entity_id
_entity_poly.type
_entity_poly.pdbx_seq_one_letter_code
_entity_poly.pdbx_strand_id
1 'polypeptide(L)'
;LMPKLWGDNYFNPKTKKWSTKATDADGKPLERGFNMFVLDPIFRIFDSVMNFKKDQIPALLEKLEINLTSDEKDLEGKALLKVVMRKFLPAGDSLLEMIVINLPSPQTAQRYRVDTLYEGPMDDECAVAIRDCDAKGPLMLYVSKMVPTSDKGRFYAFGRVFSGTVRSGPKIRIQGPNYVPGKKEDLFVKSIQRTVLMMGGKVDPLEDCPAGNIVGLVGVDQFLLK
;
A
#
# COMPACT_ATOMS: atom_id res chain seq x y z
N LEU A 1 -11.30 16.47 15.77
CA LEU A 1 -10.91 15.64 16.94
C LEU A 1 -9.54 15.01 16.74
N MET A 2 -9.27 14.38 15.58
CA MET A 2 -7.99 13.71 15.26
C MET A 2 -6.71 14.47 15.63
N PRO A 3 -6.54 15.78 15.33
CA PRO A 3 -5.32 16.50 15.71
C PRO A 3 -5.08 16.58 17.22
N LYS A 4 -6.15 16.43 18.03
CA LYS A 4 -6.09 16.48 19.48
C LYS A 4 -5.77 15.13 20.12
N LEU A 5 -5.86 14.04 19.36
CA LEU A 5 -5.48 12.71 19.82
C LEU A 5 -3.97 12.46 19.69
N TRP A 6 -3.17 13.45 19.31
CA TRP A 6 -1.72 13.30 19.17
C TRP A 6 -0.98 14.53 19.75
N GLY A 7 0.30 14.35 20.11
CA GLY A 7 1.14 15.43 20.64
C GLY A 7 0.76 15.91 22.04
N ASP A 8 1.10 17.17 22.35
CA ASP A 8 0.85 17.84 23.63
C ASP A 8 -0.60 18.37 23.73
N ASN A 9 -1.55 17.46 23.53
CA ASN A 9 -2.97 17.71 23.73
C ASN A 9 -3.48 16.90 24.92
N TYR A 10 -4.18 17.58 25.82
CA TYR A 10 -4.65 17.04 27.09
C TYR A 10 -6.16 17.24 27.19
N PHE A 11 -6.87 16.28 27.77
CA PHE A 11 -8.30 16.37 27.99
C PHE A 11 -8.61 16.43 29.48
N ASN A 12 -9.36 17.44 29.89
CA ASN A 12 -9.80 17.54 31.28
C ASN A 12 -11.19 16.90 31.41
N PRO A 13 -11.33 15.76 32.11
CA PRO A 13 -12.61 15.06 32.24
C PRO A 13 -13.65 15.83 33.06
N LYS A 14 -13.22 16.72 33.97
CA LYS A 14 -14.14 17.54 34.79
C LYS A 14 -14.79 18.65 33.98
N THR A 15 -13.98 19.38 33.21
CA THR A 15 -14.45 20.51 32.40
C THR A 15 -14.89 20.10 31.01
N LYS A 16 -14.56 18.87 30.58
CA LYS A 16 -14.76 18.31 29.23
C LYS A 16 -14.11 19.17 28.14
N LYS A 17 -13.04 19.88 28.48
CA LYS A 17 -12.30 20.77 27.57
C LYS A 17 -10.91 20.23 27.26
N TRP A 18 -10.46 20.56 26.06
CA TRP A 18 -9.10 20.29 25.59
C TRP A 18 -8.17 21.42 25.99
N SER A 19 -6.93 21.08 26.34
CA SER A 19 -5.86 22.00 26.71
C SER A 19 -4.56 21.56 26.06
N THR A 20 -3.67 22.49 25.77
CA THR A 20 -2.28 22.21 25.39
C THR A 20 -1.33 22.28 26.60
N LYS A 21 -1.85 22.65 27.77
CA LYS A 21 -1.12 22.64 29.04
C LYS A 21 -1.29 21.28 29.71
N ALA A 22 -0.18 20.75 30.21
CA ALA A 22 -0.13 19.48 30.95
C ALA A 22 -0.78 19.56 32.35
N THR A 23 -1.30 20.71 32.76
CA THR A 23 -1.95 20.92 34.06
C THR A 23 -3.30 21.63 33.91
N ASP A 24 -4.20 21.36 34.86
CA ASP A 24 -5.47 22.08 34.98
C ASP A 24 -5.31 23.43 35.71
N ALA A 25 -6.42 24.15 35.89
CA ALA A 25 -6.43 25.44 36.58
C ALA A 25 -6.02 25.35 38.06
N ASP A 26 -6.11 24.16 38.66
CA ASP A 26 -5.73 23.87 40.04
C ASP A 26 -4.28 23.33 40.14
N GLY A 27 -3.55 23.30 39.01
CA GLY A 27 -2.19 22.79 38.94
C GLY A 27 -2.07 21.26 38.91
N LYS A 28 -3.18 20.52 38.82
CA LYS A 28 -3.16 19.05 38.78
C LYS A 28 -2.72 18.57 37.38
N PRO A 29 -1.91 17.52 37.30
CA PRO A 29 -1.49 16.97 36.01
C PRO A 29 -2.70 16.45 35.23
N LEU A 30 -2.74 16.78 33.95
CA LEU A 30 -3.69 16.26 32.99
C LEU A 30 -3.04 15.16 32.16
N GLU A 31 -3.85 14.18 31.80
CA GLU A 31 -3.43 13.10 30.93
C GLU A 31 -3.55 13.49 29.44
N ARG A 32 -2.62 12.98 28.63
CA ARG A 32 -2.64 13.20 27.19
C ARG A 32 -3.90 12.57 26.59
N GLY A 33 -4.50 13.26 25.63
CA GLY A 33 -5.67 12.75 24.92
C GLY A 33 -5.40 11.39 24.27
N PHE A 34 -4.22 11.19 23.69
CA PHE A 34 -3.83 9.89 23.13
C PHE A 34 -3.86 8.77 24.17
N ASN A 35 -3.28 9.00 25.35
CA ASN A 35 -3.22 7.99 26.40
C ASN A 35 -4.64 7.64 26.86
N MET A 36 -5.42 8.66 27.22
CA MET A 36 -6.74 8.46 27.80
C MET A 36 -7.76 7.86 26.81
N PHE A 37 -7.71 8.25 25.53
CA PHE A 37 -8.70 7.83 24.54
C PHE A 37 -8.25 6.68 23.63
N VAL A 38 -6.95 6.42 23.50
CA VAL A 38 -6.42 5.37 22.60
C VAL A 38 -5.69 4.28 23.37
N LEU A 39 -4.66 4.62 24.16
CA LEU A 39 -3.86 3.60 24.85
C LEU A 39 -4.60 2.94 26.00
N ASP A 40 -5.29 3.71 26.84
CA ASP A 40 -5.99 3.24 28.03
C ASP A 40 -7.02 2.13 27.71
N PRO A 41 -7.91 2.29 26.71
CA PRO A 41 -8.78 1.21 26.28
C PRO A 41 -8.01 -0.05 25.87
N ILE A 42 -6.91 0.09 25.12
CA ILE A 42 -6.09 -1.04 24.69
C ILE A 42 -5.45 -1.74 25.89
N PHE A 43 -4.84 -1.00 26.81
CA PHE A 43 -4.24 -1.56 28.02
C PHE A 43 -5.28 -2.27 28.89
N ARG A 44 -6.48 -1.70 29.04
CA ARG A 44 -7.57 -2.33 29.78
C ARG A 44 -8.00 -3.65 29.15
N ILE A 45 -8.11 -3.73 27.82
CA ILE A 45 -8.41 -4.99 27.12
C ILE A 45 -7.32 -6.04 27.42
N PHE A 46 -6.05 -5.66 27.27
CA PHE A 46 -4.93 -6.56 27.51
C PHE A 46 -4.92 -7.05 28.96
N ASP A 47 -5.04 -6.15 29.92
CA ASP A 47 -5.06 -6.48 31.34
C ASP A 47 -6.25 -7.37 31.71
N SER A 48 -7.47 -7.03 31.28
CA SER A 48 -8.67 -7.83 31.56
C SER A 48 -8.60 -9.24 30.96
N VAL A 49 -8.14 -9.37 29.70
CA VAL A 49 -8.09 -10.66 29.00
C VAL A 49 -6.92 -11.53 29.46
N MET A 50 -5.71 -10.97 29.61
CA MET A 50 -4.51 -11.73 29.95
C MET A 50 -4.44 -12.10 31.44
N ASN A 51 -5.07 -11.31 32.31
CA ASN A 51 -5.17 -11.61 33.75
C ASN A 51 -6.51 -12.26 34.13
N PHE A 52 -7.26 -12.78 33.15
CA PHE A 52 -8.46 -13.59 33.36
C PHE A 52 -9.55 -12.93 34.23
N LYS A 53 -9.75 -11.61 34.09
CA LYS A 53 -10.79 -10.84 34.81
C LYS A 53 -12.17 -11.07 34.17
N LYS A 54 -12.68 -12.31 34.28
CA LYS A 54 -13.88 -12.80 33.56
C LYS A 54 -15.16 -12.02 33.86
N ASP A 55 -15.24 -11.40 35.02
CA ASP A 55 -16.31 -10.51 35.45
C ASP A 55 -16.31 -9.17 34.69
N GLN A 56 -15.13 -8.68 34.28
CA GLN A 56 -14.97 -7.35 33.65
C GLN A 56 -15.00 -7.41 32.12
N ILE A 57 -14.60 -8.54 31.53
CA ILE A 57 -14.52 -8.71 30.07
C ILE A 57 -15.86 -8.41 29.38
N PRO A 58 -17.02 -8.97 29.79
CA PRO A 58 -18.28 -8.72 29.09
C PRO A 58 -18.68 -7.25 29.07
N ALA A 59 -18.59 -6.55 30.21
CA ALA A 59 -18.91 -5.14 30.31
C ALA A 59 -17.95 -4.24 29.51
N LEU A 60 -16.67 -4.64 29.40
CA LEU A 60 -15.70 -3.95 28.57
C LEU A 60 -16.01 -4.12 27.08
N LEU A 61 -16.32 -5.34 26.64
CA LEU A 61 -16.66 -5.63 25.24
C LEU A 61 -17.96 -4.92 24.82
N GLU A 62 -18.96 -4.87 25.70
CA GLU A 62 -20.21 -4.14 25.45
C GLU A 62 -19.97 -2.63 25.26
N LYS A 63 -19.16 -2.01 26.13
CA LYS A 63 -18.79 -0.58 26.01
C LYS A 63 -18.01 -0.24 24.75
N LEU A 64 -17.30 -1.21 24.19
CA LEU A 64 -16.53 -1.07 22.97
C LEU A 64 -17.30 -1.57 21.73
N GLU A 65 -18.56 -1.99 21.92
CA GLU A 65 -19.44 -2.53 20.88
C GLU A 65 -18.85 -3.75 20.14
N ILE A 66 -18.04 -4.55 20.86
CA ILE A 66 -17.38 -5.74 20.33
C ILE A 66 -18.26 -6.97 20.57
N ASN A 67 -18.79 -7.54 19.48
CA ASN A 67 -19.62 -8.74 19.53
C ASN A 67 -18.80 -10.00 19.25
N LEU A 68 -18.81 -10.93 20.21
CA LEU A 68 -18.20 -12.27 20.07
C LEU A 68 -19.27 -13.32 19.72
N THR A 69 -18.93 -14.25 18.83
CA THR A 69 -19.73 -15.45 18.55
C THR A 69 -19.70 -16.42 19.73
N SER A 70 -20.54 -17.46 19.72
CA SER A 70 -20.56 -18.45 20.82
C SER A 70 -19.18 -19.08 21.03
N ASP A 71 -18.57 -19.61 19.96
CA ASP A 71 -17.27 -20.28 20.02
C ASP A 71 -16.13 -19.33 20.43
N GLU A 72 -16.23 -18.04 20.08
CA GLU A 72 -15.24 -17.03 20.45
C GLU A 72 -15.27 -16.69 21.94
N LYS A 73 -16.43 -16.85 22.61
CA LYS A 73 -16.58 -16.60 24.05
C LYS A 73 -15.89 -17.67 24.91
N ASP A 74 -15.70 -18.86 24.36
CA ASP A 74 -15.02 -19.97 25.03
C ASP A 74 -13.48 -19.86 24.93
N LEU A 75 -12.97 -18.93 24.12
CA LEU A 75 -11.54 -18.67 24.02
C LEU A 75 -11.03 -17.93 25.26
N GLU A 76 -9.76 -18.16 25.59
CA GLU A 76 -9.10 -17.49 26.72
C GLU A 76 -7.70 -16.98 26.36
N GLY A 77 -7.18 -16.10 27.22
CA GLY A 77 -5.83 -15.54 27.12
C GLY A 77 -5.52 -14.98 25.73
N LYS A 78 -4.39 -15.41 25.15
CA LYS A 78 -3.90 -14.88 23.87
C LYS A 78 -4.85 -15.15 22.69
N ALA A 79 -5.61 -16.25 22.72
CA ALA A 79 -6.55 -16.59 21.65
C ALA A 79 -7.73 -15.61 21.64
N LEU A 80 -8.34 -15.37 22.80
CA LEU A 80 -9.41 -14.39 22.97
C LEU A 80 -8.92 -12.97 22.62
N LEU A 81 -7.75 -12.58 23.13
CA LEU A 81 -7.17 -11.26 22.89
C LEU A 81 -7.01 -10.98 21.39
N LYS A 82 -6.55 -11.97 20.62
CA LYS A 82 -6.39 -11.84 19.17
C LYS A 82 -7.73 -11.61 18.47
N VAL A 83 -8.79 -12.28 18.90
CA VAL A 83 -10.14 -12.09 18.34
C VAL A 83 -10.68 -10.70 18.70
N VAL A 84 -10.61 -10.32 19.97
CA VAL A 84 -11.08 -9.02 20.46
C VAL A 84 -10.39 -7.88 19.72
N MET A 85 -9.05 -7.90 19.64
CA MET A 85 -8.30 -6.84 18.95
C MET A 85 -8.55 -6.79 17.44
N ARG A 86 -8.77 -7.94 16.78
CA ARG A 86 -9.12 -7.98 15.36
C ARG A 86 -10.47 -7.32 15.06
N LYS A 87 -11.43 -7.45 15.97
CA LYS A 87 -12.75 -6.81 15.83
C LYS A 87 -12.73 -5.34 16.25
N PHE A 88 -11.94 -5.02 17.28
CA PHE A 88 -11.85 -3.65 17.79
C PHE A 88 -11.08 -2.72 16.84
N LEU A 89 -9.91 -3.14 16.36
CA LEU A 89 -9.02 -2.35 15.51
C LEU A 89 -8.52 -3.21 14.33
N PRO A 90 -9.34 -3.39 13.27
CA PRO A 90 -8.93 -4.10 12.06
C PRO A 90 -7.72 -3.41 11.41
N ALA A 91 -6.56 -4.07 11.46
CA ALA A 91 -5.33 -3.51 10.90
C ALA A 91 -5.40 -3.31 9.38
N GLY A 92 -6.12 -4.18 8.66
CA GLY A 92 -6.28 -4.09 7.21
C GLY A 92 -6.94 -2.78 6.80
N ASP A 93 -8.08 -2.45 7.39
CA ASP A 93 -8.84 -1.24 7.08
C ASP A 93 -8.04 0.01 7.39
N SER A 94 -7.38 0.04 8.55
CA SER A 94 -6.53 1.17 8.96
C SER A 94 -5.36 1.42 7.98
N LEU A 95 -4.69 0.35 7.54
CA LEU A 95 -3.57 0.45 6.60
C LEU A 95 -4.04 0.86 5.20
N LEU A 96 -5.14 0.28 4.72
CA LEU A 96 -5.71 0.59 3.41
C LEU A 96 -6.20 2.04 3.36
N GLU A 97 -6.88 2.52 4.41
CA GLU A 97 -7.31 3.90 4.53
C GLU A 97 -6.11 4.86 4.50
N MET A 98 -5.07 4.58 5.30
CA MET A 98 -3.84 5.39 5.29
C MET A 98 -3.20 5.43 3.89
N ILE A 99 -3.13 4.28 3.20
CA ILE A 99 -2.58 4.17 1.84
C ILE A 99 -3.40 5.03 0.87
N VAL A 100 -4.73 4.91 0.88
CA VAL A 100 -5.60 5.64 -0.05
C VAL A 100 -5.58 7.14 0.20
N ILE A 101 -5.53 7.57 1.47
CA ILE A 101 -5.55 8.99 1.83
C ILE A 101 -4.21 9.66 1.53
N ASN A 102 -3.10 8.99 1.82
CA ASN A 102 -1.78 9.65 1.85
C ASN A 102 -0.88 9.29 0.65
N LEU A 103 -1.06 8.13 0.02
CA LEU A 103 -0.25 7.79 -1.15
C LEU A 103 -0.91 8.32 -2.43
N PRO A 104 -0.18 9.08 -3.26
CA PRO A 104 -0.73 9.58 -4.51
C PRO A 104 -0.97 8.45 -5.50
N SER A 105 -2.04 8.58 -6.29
CA SER A 105 -2.27 7.71 -7.45
C SER A 105 -1.14 7.88 -8.49
N PRO A 106 -0.93 6.91 -9.40
CA PRO A 106 0.03 7.06 -10.49
C PRO A 106 -0.18 8.33 -11.32
N GLN A 107 -1.43 8.73 -11.56
CA GLN A 107 -1.76 9.94 -12.31
C GLN A 107 -1.26 11.22 -11.59
N THR A 108 -1.36 11.27 -10.27
CA THR A 108 -0.79 12.38 -9.48
C THR A 108 0.72 12.26 -9.38
N ALA A 109 1.23 11.05 -9.12
CA ALA A 109 2.64 10.78 -8.84
C ALA A 109 3.54 10.99 -10.06
N GLN A 110 3.09 10.59 -11.24
CA GLN A 110 3.90 10.66 -12.46
C GLN A 110 4.15 12.11 -12.89
N ARG A 111 3.23 13.04 -12.59
CA ARG A 111 3.37 14.45 -12.96
C ARG A 111 4.64 15.11 -12.41
N TYR A 112 4.97 14.86 -11.14
CA TYR A 112 6.15 15.43 -10.50
C TYR A 112 7.36 14.47 -10.51
N ARG A 113 7.22 13.27 -11.09
CA ARG A 113 8.31 12.27 -11.17
C ARG A 113 8.84 12.06 -12.57
N VAL A 114 8.18 12.56 -13.61
CA VAL A 114 8.56 12.36 -15.02
C VAL A 114 10.03 12.69 -15.26
N ASP A 115 10.53 13.80 -14.70
CA ASP A 115 11.93 14.23 -14.83
C ASP A 115 12.94 13.21 -14.29
N THR A 116 12.54 12.38 -13.32
CA THR A 116 13.37 11.29 -12.78
C THR A 116 13.16 9.97 -13.52
N LEU A 117 12.00 9.79 -14.15
CA LEU A 117 11.60 8.54 -14.82
C LEU A 117 12.04 8.48 -16.28
N TYR A 118 12.33 9.61 -16.90
CA TYR A 118 12.58 9.72 -18.33
C TYR A 118 13.81 10.56 -18.63
N GLU A 119 14.69 10.04 -19.47
CA GLU A 119 15.98 10.68 -19.82
C GLU A 119 15.89 11.58 -21.06
N GLY A 120 14.79 11.51 -21.81
CA GLY A 120 14.59 12.31 -23.01
C GLY A 120 14.15 13.75 -22.72
N PRO A 121 13.89 14.55 -23.76
CA PRO A 121 13.34 15.90 -23.63
C PRO A 121 11.96 15.91 -22.95
N MET A 122 11.74 16.81 -21.99
CA MET A 122 10.47 16.90 -21.24
C MET A 122 9.29 17.47 -22.06
N ASP A 123 9.57 17.99 -23.24
CA ASP A 123 8.61 18.51 -24.21
C ASP A 123 8.20 17.50 -25.28
N ASP A 124 8.78 16.29 -25.28
CA ASP A 124 8.42 15.25 -26.24
C ASP A 124 7.14 14.47 -25.87
N GLU A 125 6.60 13.72 -26.85
CA GLU A 125 5.36 12.97 -26.68
C GLU A 125 5.42 11.89 -25.60
N CYS A 126 6.60 11.31 -25.34
CA CYS A 126 6.79 10.25 -24.35
C CYS A 126 6.81 10.83 -22.94
N ALA A 127 7.53 11.92 -22.73
CA ALA A 127 7.56 12.65 -21.47
C ALA A 127 6.17 13.17 -21.10
N VAL A 128 5.46 13.80 -22.05
CA VAL A 128 4.10 14.29 -21.83
C VAL A 128 3.16 13.14 -21.46
N ALA A 129 3.20 12.03 -22.20
CA ALA A 129 2.30 10.91 -21.93
C ALA A 129 2.62 10.17 -20.61
N ILE A 130 3.91 10.07 -20.22
CA ILE A 130 4.30 9.60 -18.88
C ILE A 130 3.78 10.57 -17.82
N ARG A 131 3.99 11.88 -17.99
CA ARG A 131 3.53 12.90 -17.03
C ARG A 131 2.04 12.81 -16.77
N ASP A 132 1.25 12.56 -17.82
CA ASP A 132 -0.21 12.51 -17.76
C ASP A 132 -0.77 11.11 -17.47
N CYS A 133 0.10 10.09 -17.40
CA CYS A 133 -0.28 8.68 -17.23
C CYS A 133 -1.28 8.23 -18.30
N ASP A 134 -1.05 8.63 -19.56
CA ASP A 134 -2.00 8.44 -20.66
C ASP A 134 -1.94 7.01 -21.21
N ALA A 135 -3.04 6.25 -21.04
CA ALA A 135 -3.17 4.90 -21.56
C ALA A 135 -3.24 4.81 -23.10
N LYS A 136 -3.51 5.93 -23.79
CA LYS A 136 -3.58 6.03 -25.26
C LYS A 136 -2.31 6.58 -25.89
N GLY A 137 -1.37 7.05 -25.07
CA GLY A 137 -0.09 7.57 -25.52
C GLY A 137 0.90 6.48 -25.98
N PRO A 138 2.15 6.87 -26.32
CA PRO A 138 3.21 5.93 -26.64
C PRO A 138 3.45 4.96 -25.47
N LEU A 139 3.69 3.68 -25.79
CA LEU A 139 3.96 2.66 -24.78
C LEU A 139 5.32 2.90 -24.11
N MET A 140 5.30 3.29 -22.85
CA MET A 140 6.47 3.46 -21.99
C MET A 140 6.34 2.53 -20.79
N LEU A 141 7.14 1.47 -20.74
CA LEU A 141 7.11 0.46 -19.70
C LEU A 141 8.51 0.27 -19.14
N TYR A 142 8.66 0.35 -17.82
CA TYR A 142 9.92 0.08 -17.16
C TYR A 142 9.91 -1.29 -16.49
N VAL A 143 10.85 -2.15 -16.85
CA VAL A 143 11.07 -3.44 -16.20
C VAL A 143 12.02 -3.24 -15.04
N SER A 144 11.53 -3.47 -13.83
CA SER A 144 12.31 -3.30 -12.59
C SER A 144 13.13 -4.52 -12.20
N LYS A 145 12.65 -5.73 -12.52
CA LYS A 145 13.30 -6.98 -12.13
C LYS A 145 12.81 -8.16 -12.95
N MET A 146 13.65 -9.18 -13.03
CA MET A 146 13.30 -10.49 -13.56
C MET A 146 12.85 -11.40 -12.41
N VAL A 147 11.63 -11.93 -12.48
CA VAL A 147 11.05 -12.81 -11.46
C VAL A 147 11.11 -14.26 -11.97
N PRO A 148 11.70 -15.20 -11.23
CA PRO A 148 11.78 -16.59 -11.67
C PRO A 148 10.39 -17.20 -11.78
N THR A 149 10.19 -18.00 -12.83
CA THR A 149 8.99 -18.80 -13.00
C THR A 149 9.18 -20.20 -12.40
N SER A 150 8.12 -21.01 -12.35
CA SER A 150 8.23 -22.46 -12.04
C SER A 150 9.07 -23.22 -13.07
N ASP A 151 9.15 -22.70 -14.30
CA ASP A 151 9.91 -23.29 -15.38
C ASP A 151 11.38 -22.89 -15.26
N LYS A 152 12.26 -23.88 -15.09
CA LYS A 152 13.70 -23.65 -14.97
C LYS A 152 14.24 -22.85 -16.15
N GLY A 153 14.89 -21.73 -15.83
CA GLY A 153 15.57 -20.88 -16.80
C GLY A 153 14.68 -19.83 -17.47
N ARG A 154 13.37 -19.78 -17.17
CA ARG A 154 12.46 -18.74 -17.66
C ARG A 154 12.13 -17.73 -16.56
N PHE A 155 12.00 -16.47 -16.97
CA PHE A 155 11.70 -15.36 -16.06
C PHE A 155 10.53 -14.51 -16.58
N TYR A 156 9.74 -13.97 -15.67
CA TYR A 156 8.82 -12.87 -15.94
C TYR A 156 9.57 -11.55 -15.82
N ALA A 157 9.46 -10.67 -16.81
CA ALA A 157 9.86 -9.29 -16.65
C ALA A 157 8.77 -8.54 -15.89
N PHE A 158 9.08 -8.12 -14.66
CA PHE A 158 8.15 -7.40 -13.80
C PHE A 158 8.41 -5.90 -13.85
N GLY A 159 7.37 -5.15 -14.17
CA GLY A 159 7.51 -3.72 -14.43
C GLY A 159 6.23 -2.94 -14.24
N ARG A 160 6.31 -1.65 -14.56
CA ARG A 160 5.18 -0.72 -14.55
C ARG A 160 5.01 -0.10 -15.92
N VAL A 161 3.75 0.01 -16.35
CA VAL A 161 3.36 0.80 -17.53
C VAL A 161 3.22 2.24 -17.08
N PHE A 162 4.07 3.14 -17.57
CA PHE A 162 4.00 4.58 -17.28
C PHE A 162 3.15 5.33 -18.30
N SER A 163 3.11 4.87 -19.55
CA SER A 163 2.29 5.42 -20.63
C SER A 163 1.90 4.31 -21.61
N GLY A 164 0.80 4.50 -22.32
CA GLY A 164 0.23 3.57 -23.29
C GLY A 164 -0.45 2.36 -22.63
N THR A 165 -0.73 1.36 -23.46
CA THR A 165 -1.35 0.09 -23.05
C THR A 165 -0.54 -1.08 -23.61
N VAL A 166 -0.04 -1.94 -22.73
CA VAL A 166 0.71 -3.13 -23.14
C VAL A 166 -0.24 -4.28 -23.44
N ARG A 167 -0.01 -4.98 -24.57
CA ARG A 167 -0.80 -6.14 -24.99
C ARG A 167 0.10 -7.26 -25.50
N SER A 168 -0.44 -8.49 -25.50
CA SER A 168 0.21 -9.64 -26.12
C SER A 168 0.13 -9.57 -27.65
N GLY A 169 1.23 -9.85 -28.36
CA GLY A 169 1.26 -9.92 -29.83
C GLY A 169 2.02 -8.79 -30.56
N PRO A 170 1.71 -7.49 -30.34
CA PRO A 170 2.39 -6.39 -31.02
C PRO A 170 3.91 -6.43 -30.85
N LYS A 171 4.64 -6.05 -31.90
CA LYS A 171 6.09 -5.86 -31.83
C LYS A 171 6.38 -4.58 -31.07
N ILE A 172 7.18 -4.69 -30.01
CA ILE A 172 7.63 -3.57 -29.21
C ILE A 172 9.14 -3.40 -29.32
N ARG A 173 9.61 -2.19 -28.98
CA ARG A 173 11.03 -1.87 -28.87
C ARG A 173 11.46 -2.11 -27.42
N ILE A 174 12.31 -3.10 -27.21
CA ILE A 174 12.95 -3.40 -25.93
C ILE A 174 14.31 -2.71 -25.95
N GLN A 175 14.52 -1.80 -25.01
CA GLN A 175 15.72 -0.99 -24.88
C GLN A 175 16.50 -1.49 -23.66
N GLY A 176 17.74 -1.93 -23.89
CA GLY A 176 18.65 -2.33 -22.84
C GLY A 176 19.32 -1.13 -22.15
N PRO A 177 20.12 -1.37 -21.10
CA PRO A 177 20.72 -0.31 -20.29
C PRO A 177 21.65 0.65 -21.05
N ASN A 178 22.29 0.20 -22.14
CA ASN A 178 23.21 1.04 -22.92
C ASN A 178 22.58 1.58 -24.20
N TYR A 179 21.26 1.45 -24.36
CA TYR A 179 20.59 1.95 -25.55
C TYR A 179 20.71 3.47 -25.64
N VAL A 180 21.10 3.96 -26.82
CA VAL A 180 21.14 5.40 -27.14
C VAL A 180 20.21 5.66 -28.34
N PRO A 181 19.32 6.66 -28.27
CA PRO A 181 18.46 7.03 -29.38
C PRO A 181 19.21 7.18 -30.71
N GLY A 182 18.72 6.50 -31.75
CA GLY A 182 19.33 6.49 -33.08
C GLY A 182 20.35 5.38 -33.33
N LYS A 183 20.86 4.71 -32.28
CA LYS A 183 21.70 3.52 -32.42
C LYS A 183 20.87 2.24 -32.43
N LYS A 184 21.46 1.17 -32.97
CA LYS A 184 20.89 -0.20 -32.94
C LYS A 184 21.42 -1.06 -31.78
N GLU A 185 22.44 -0.56 -31.09
CA GLU A 185 23.03 -1.20 -29.91
C GLU A 185 21.99 -1.27 -28.78
N ASP A 186 21.91 -2.40 -28.08
CA ASP A 186 20.93 -2.68 -27.01
C ASP A 186 19.46 -2.40 -27.41
N LEU A 187 19.12 -2.49 -28.69
CA LEU A 187 17.76 -2.36 -29.20
C LEU A 187 17.26 -3.66 -29.80
N PHE A 188 16.17 -4.20 -29.25
CA PHE A 188 15.51 -5.40 -29.76
C PHE A 188 14.07 -5.10 -30.15
N VAL A 189 13.65 -5.55 -31.33
CA VAL A 189 12.25 -5.43 -31.77
C VAL A 189 11.61 -6.80 -31.76
N LYS A 190 10.77 -7.06 -30.74
CA LYS A 190 10.19 -8.38 -30.47
C LYS A 190 8.77 -8.25 -29.96
N SER A 191 7.98 -9.31 -30.16
CA SER A 191 6.61 -9.38 -29.67
C SER A 191 6.58 -9.86 -28.22
N ILE A 192 5.70 -9.27 -27.42
CA ILE A 192 5.36 -9.80 -26.09
C ILE A 192 4.51 -11.06 -26.30
N GLN A 193 4.90 -12.18 -25.70
CA GLN A 193 4.15 -13.43 -25.84
C GLN A 193 2.88 -13.39 -25.01
N ARG A 194 3.00 -13.02 -23.72
CA ARG A 194 1.89 -12.91 -22.78
C ARG A 194 2.11 -11.77 -21.79
N THR A 195 1.03 -11.06 -21.50
CA THR A 195 0.87 -10.13 -20.38
C THR A 195 0.20 -10.86 -19.21
N VAL A 196 0.70 -10.72 -17.99
CA VAL A 196 0.16 -11.40 -16.80
C VAL A 196 0.04 -10.45 -15.61
N LEU A 197 -1.00 -10.67 -14.81
CA LEU A 197 -1.15 -10.12 -13.47
C LEU A 197 -0.42 -11.03 -12.49
N MET A 198 0.51 -10.48 -11.70
CA MET A 198 1.25 -11.23 -10.70
C MET A 198 0.68 -11.01 -9.30
N MET A 199 0.14 -12.07 -8.69
CA MET A 199 -0.49 -12.06 -7.37
C MET A 199 0.27 -12.98 -6.41
N GLY A 200 1.49 -12.58 -6.05
CA GLY A 200 2.38 -13.38 -5.21
C GLY A 200 2.83 -14.65 -5.94
N GLY A 201 2.37 -15.82 -5.49
CA GLY A 201 2.69 -17.12 -6.11
C GLY A 201 1.81 -17.50 -7.30
N LYS A 202 0.75 -16.73 -7.59
CA LYS A 202 -0.18 -16.98 -8.71
C LYS A 202 0.02 -15.96 -9.82
N VAL A 203 -0.20 -16.39 -11.06
CA VAL A 203 -0.13 -15.56 -12.26
C VAL A 203 -1.38 -15.79 -13.10
N ASP A 204 -2.05 -14.70 -13.45
CA ASP A 204 -3.25 -14.74 -14.28
C ASP A 204 -2.99 -14.02 -15.61
N PRO A 205 -3.36 -14.61 -16.76
CA PRO A 205 -3.18 -13.96 -18.05
C PRO A 205 -4.09 -12.74 -18.18
N LEU A 206 -3.56 -11.67 -18.78
CA LEU A 206 -4.27 -10.44 -19.12
C LEU A 206 -4.28 -10.26 -20.63
N GLU A 207 -5.38 -9.73 -21.19
CA GLU A 207 -5.44 -9.32 -22.59
C GLU A 207 -4.60 -8.05 -22.81
N ASP A 208 -4.77 -7.06 -21.93
CA ASP A 208 -3.98 -5.85 -21.90
C ASP A 208 -3.81 -5.27 -20.49
N CYS A 209 -2.90 -4.29 -20.37
CA CYS A 209 -2.64 -3.58 -19.14
C CYS A 209 -2.31 -2.10 -19.44
N PRO A 210 -3.15 -1.14 -18.99
CA PRO A 210 -2.95 0.28 -19.28
C PRO A 210 -1.96 0.95 -18.31
N ALA A 211 -1.55 2.17 -18.66
CA ALA A 211 -0.72 3.05 -17.85
C ALA A 211 -1.18 3.16 -16.38
N GLY A 212 -0.20 3.29 -15.48
CA GLY A 212 -0.39 3.35 -14.02
C GLY A 212 -0.32 1.99 -13.33
N ASN A 213 -0.42 0.88 -14.08
CA ASN A 213 -0.46 -0.46 -13.53
C ASN A 213 0.90 -1.17 -13.55
N ILE A 214 1.01 -2.17 -12.66
CA ILE A 214 2.12 -3.09 -12.59
C ILE A 214 1.75 -4.35 -13.39
N VAL A 215 2.71 -4.88 -14.14
CA VAL A 215 2.49 -6.01 -15.06
C VAL A 215 3.69 -6.94 -15.09
N GLY A 216 3.44 -8.23 -15.31
CA GLY A 216 4.43 -9.21 -15.70
C GLY A 216 4.39 -9.47 -17.20
N LEU A 217 5.55 -9.54 -17.85
CA LEU A 217 5.68 -9.87 -19.27
C LEU A 217 6.41 -11.20 -19.46
N VAL A 218 5.92 -12.00 -20.40
CA VAL A 218 6.50 -13.28 -20.81
C VAL A 218 7.13 -13.15 -22.19
N GLY A 219 8.31 -13.74 -22.36
CA GLY A 219 9.01 -13.84 -23.65
C GLY A 219 9.90 -12.63 -23.99
N VAL A 220 10.18 -11.78 -23.01
CA VAL A 220 11.14 -10.67 -23.13
C VAL A 220 12.44 -10.92 -22.37
N ASP A 221 12.51 -12.00 -21.59
CA ASP A 221 13.60 -12.37 -20.68
C ASP A 221 14.92 -12.69 -21.37
N GLN A 222 14.88 -13.06 -22.65
CA GLN A 222 16.08 -13.32 -23.45
C GLN A 222 16.78 -12.05 -23.94
N PHE A 223 16.08 -10.91 -23.90
CA PHE A 223 16.55 -9.63 -24.46
C PHE A 223 16.90 -8.61 -23.38
N LEU A 224 16.60 -8.92 -22.12
CA LEU A 224 16.96 -8.12 -20.97
C LEU A 224 18.12 -8.82 -20.26
N LEU A 225 19.16 -8.05 -19.93
CA LEU A 225 20.27 -8.53 -19.13
C LEU A 225 19.73 -8.99 -17.76
N LYS A 226 20.24 -10.14 -17.30
CA LYS A 226 19.87 -10.74 -16.01
C LYS A 226 20.53 -10.02 -14.85
#